data_AF-A0A9D8Y3S8-F1
#
_entry.id   AF-A0A9D8Y3S8-F1
#
_cell.length_a   1.000
_cell.length_b   1.000
_cell.length_c   1.000
_cell.angle_alpha   90.00
_cell.angle_beta   90.00
_cell.angle_gamma   90.00
#
_symmetry.space_group_name_H-M   'P 1'
#
loop_
_entity.id
_entity.type
_entity.pdbx_description
1 polymer ?
#
loop_
_entity_poly.entity_id
_entity_poly.type
_entity_poly.pdbx_seq_one_letter_code
_entity_poly.pdbx_strand_id
1 'polypeptide(L)' 'MDLDDLPRKKTGPLTDLEKEDLSTISADELQERVERLEAEIGRTKQEITSKQASRAAADAFFKS' A
#
# COMPACT_ATOMS: atom_id res chain seq x y z
N MET A 1 6.71 9.62 -29.63
CA MET A 1 6.41 10.14 -28.29
C MET A 1 6.16 8.92 -27.43
N ASP A 2 7.16 8.53 -26.66
CA ASP A 2 7.08 7.35 -25.79
C ASP A 2 6.02 7.58 -24.71
N LEU A 3 5.10 6.63 -24.59
CA LEU A 3 4.03 6.62 -23.57
C LEU A 3 4.57 6.55 -22.13
N ASP A 4 5.88 6.40 -21.97
CA ASP A 4 6.58 6.26 -20.69
C ASP A 4 7.01 7.59 -20.05
N ASP A 5 6.92 8.72 -20.76
CA ASP A 5 7.32 10.05 -20.27
C ASP A 5 6.14 10.88 -19.72
N LEU A 6 4.99 10.24 -19.46
CA LEU A 6 3.92 10.92 -18.73
C LEU A 6 4.32 11.03 -17.26
N PRO A 7 4.38 12.26 -16.68
CA PRO A 7 4.60 12.42 -15.25
C PRO A 7 3.47 11.71 -14.52
N ARG A 8 3.76 10.52 -13.98
CA ARG A 8 2.83 9.77 -13.14
C ARG A 8 2.54 10.69 -11.96
N LYS A 9 1.42 11.39 -11.99
CA LYS A 9 0.96 12.19 -10.86
C LYS A 9 1.05 11.28 -9.64
N LYS A 10 1.91 11.63 -8.68
CA LYS A 10 2.00 10.98 -7.37
C LYS A 10 0.73 11.27 -6.54
N THR A 11 -0.44 11.34 -7.15
CA THR A 11 -1.72 11.58 -6.48
C THR A 11 -2.44 10.25 -6.44
N GLY A 12 -2.12 9.46 -5.41
CA GLY A 12 -2.89 8.28 -5.04
C GLY A 12 -3.59 8.52 -3.70
N PRO A 13 -4.57 7.69 -3.34
CA PRO A 13 -5.30 7.82 -2.07
C PRO A 13 -4.39 7.91 -0.84
N LEU A 14 -3.23 7.24 -0.84
CA LEU A 14 -2.24 7.34 0.23
C LEU A 14 -1.57 8.72 0.30
N THR A 15 -1.22 9.31 -0.85
CA THR A 15 -0.64 10.65 -0.88
C THR A 15 -1.62 11.71 -0.37
N ASP A 16 -2.91 11.55 -0.69
CA ASP A 16 -3.95 12.48 -0.23
C ASP A 16 -4.16 12.34 1.29
N LEU A 17 -4.11 11.10 1.80
CA LEU A 17 -4.16 10.79 3.23
C LEU A 17 -2.98 11.39 4.02
N GLU A 18 -1.77 11.37 3.46
CA GLU A 18 -0.54 11.92 4.07
C GLU A 18 -0.55 13.46 4.16
N LYS A 19 -1.37 14.13 3.35
CA LYS A 19 -1.48 15.60 3.32
C LYS A 19 -2.57 16.16 4.24
N GLU A 20 -3.36 15.28 4.85
CA GLU A 20 -4.45 15.69 5.73
C GLU A 20 -3.92 16.40 6.98
N ASP A 21 -4.55 17.52 7.35
CA ASP A 21 -4.17 18.29 8.55
C ASP A 21 -4.71 17.64 9.83
N LEU A 22 -3.82 16.92 10.51
CA LEU A 22 -4.13 16.20 11.75
C LEU A 22 -4.39 17.12 12.94
N SER A 23 -4.04 18.41 12.87
CA SER A 23 -4.22 19.33 14.01
C SER A 23 -5.69 19.61 14.34
N THR A 24 -6.58 19.30 13.41
CA THR A 24 -8.03 19.49 13.54
C THR A 24 -8.77 18.23 14.03
N ILE A 25 -8.06 17.10 14.16
CA ILE A 25 -8.62 15.80 14.51
C ILE A 25 -8.38 15.54 16.01
N SER A 26 -9.38 14.98 16.70
CA SER A 26 -9.23 14.67 18.13
C SER A 26 -8.26 13.50 18.37
N ALA A 27 -7.73 13.38 19.60
CA ALA A 27 -6.82 12.30 19.95
C ALA A 27 -7.45 10.92 19.79
N ASP A 28 -8.73 10.77 20.14
CA ASP A 28 -9.47 9.50 20.02
C ASP A 28 -9.64 9.11 18.54
N GLU A 29 -10.01 10.07 17.68
CA GLU A 29 -10.11 9.82 16.22
C GLU A 29 -8.74 9.51 15.58
N LEU A 30 -7.67 10.13 16.07
CA LEU A 30 -6.30 9.80 15.63
C LEU A 30 -5.91 8.37 16.05
N GLN A 31 -6.32 7.92 17.23
CA GLN A 31 -6.10 6.55 17.68
C GLN A 31 -6.85 5.55 16.79
N GLU A 32 -8.13 5.79 16.51
CA GLU A 32 -8.91 4.97 15.56
C GLU A 32 -8.31 4.97 14.15
N ARG A 33 -7.78 6.11 13.70
CA ARG A 33 -7.06 6.21 12.43
C ARG A 33 -5.83 5.30 12.42
N VAL A 34 -5.00 5.31 13.47
CA VAL A 34 -3.82 4.46 13.60
C VAL A 34 -4.21 2.98 13.51
N GLU A 35 -5.21 2.55 14.29
CA GLU A 35 -5.65 1.15 14.31
C GLU A 35 -6.05 0.65 12.91
N ARG A 36 -6.79 1.46 12.15
CA ARG A 36 -7.17 1.11 10.78
C ARG A 36 -5.98 1.03 9.84
N LEU A 37 -5.01 1.94 9.97
CA LEU A 37 -3.81 1.93 9.14
C LEU A 37 -2.91 0.72 9.43
N GLU A 38 -2.77 0.34 10.70
CA GLU A 38 -2.03 -0.86 11.09
C GLU A 38 -2.69 -2.14 10.56
N ALA A 39 -4.03 -2.21 10.60
CA ALA A 39 -4.77 -3.31 10.00
C ALA A 39 -4.54 -3.41 8.48
N GLU A 40 -4.56 -2.29 7.77
CA GLU A 40 -4.30 -2.25 6.32
C GLU A 40 -2.83 -2.59 5.99
N ILE A 41 -1.88 -2.18 6.83
CA ILE A 41 -0.47 -2.63 6.73
C ILE A 41 -0.39 -4.16 6.84
N GLY A 42 -1.10 -4.74 7.81
CA GLY A 42 -1.17 -6.18 8.00
C GLY A 42 -1.69 -6.90 6.75
N ARG A 43 -2.83 -6.44 6.22
CA ARG A 43 -3.43 -6.96 4.98
C ARG A 43 -2.49 -6.83 3.78
N THR A 44 -1.85 -5.67 3.61
CA THR A 44 -0.90 -5.44 2.51
C THR A 44 0.29 -6.38 2.59
N LYS A 45 0.84 -6.61 3.79
CA LYS A 45 1.93 -7.57 4.00
C LYS A 45 1.51 -9.01 3.68
N GLN A 46 0.31 -9.43 4.09
CA GLN A 46 -0.21 -10.76 3.77
C GLN A 46 -0.34 -10.98 2.26
N GLU A 47 -0.87 -9.99 1.54
CA GLU A 47 -0.95 -10.04 0.07
C GLU A 47 0.43 -10.12 -0.59
N ILE A 48 1.40 -9.35 -0.11
CA ILE A 48 2.79 -9.43 -0.59
C ILE A 48 3.33 -10.85 -0.41
N THR A 49 3.19 -11.43 0.79
CA THR A 49 3.65 -12.80 1.08
C THR A 49 2.96 -13.83 0.16
N SER A 50 1.65 -13.72 -0.02
CA SER A 50 0.88 -14.60 -0.91
C SER A 50 1.39 -14.55 -2.35
N LYS A 51 1.60 -13.34 -2.88
CA LYS A 51 2.12 -13.13 -4.25
C LYS A 51 3.55 -13.63 -4.42
N GLN A 52 4.40 -13.44 -3.41
CA GLN A 52 5.77 -13.97 -3.42
C GLN A 52 5.80 -15.50 -3.39
N ALA A 53 4.95 -16.13 -2.57
CA ALA A 53 4.84 -17.59 -2.52
C ALA A 53 4.35 -18.17 -3.86
N SER A 54 3.34 -17.54 -4.48
CA SER A 54 2.87 -17.92 -5.81
C SER A 54 3.97 -17.81 -6.87
N ARG A 55 4.77 -16.74 -6.83
CA ARG A 55 5.90 -16.56 -7.75
C ARG A 55 6.97 -17.62 -7.54
N ALA A 56 7.36 -17.90 -6.30
CA ALA A 56 8.37 -18.92 -6.00
C ALA A 56 7.93 -20.33 -6.44
N ALA A 57 6.64 -20.67 -6.27
CA ALA A 57 6.08 -21.92 -6.75
C ALA A 57 6.11 -22.02 -8.29
N ALA A 58 5.77 -20.94 -8.99
CA ALA A 58 5.87 -20.87 -10.44
C ALA A 58 7.34 -21.01 -10.92
N ASP A 59 8.26 -20.26 -10.32
CA ASP A 59 9.68 -20.30 -10.67
C ASP A 59 10.27 -21.71 -10.45
N ALA A 60 9.82 -22.46 -9.43
CA ALA A 60 10.23 -23.84 -9.20
C ALA A 60 9.66 -24.82 -10.25
N PHE A 61 8.42 -24.62 -10.68
CA PHE A 61 7.76 -25.45 -11.69
C PHE A 61 8.34 -25.26 -13.10
N PHE A 62 8.80 -24.06 -13.45
CA PHE A 62 9.39 -23.78 -14.76
C PHE A 62 10.90 -24.09 -14.86
N LYS A 63 11.56 -24.43 -13.74
CA LYS A 63 13.00 -24.76 -13.70
C LYS A 63 13.31 -26.27 -13.64
N SER A 64 12.27 -27.11 -13.64
CA SER A 64 12.36 -28.56 -13.81
C SER A 64 12.20 -28.98 -15.27
#